data_AF-A0A847WQ57-F1
#
_entry.id   AF-A0A847WQ57-F1
#
_cell.length_a   1.000
_cell.length_b   1.000
_cell.length_c   1.000
_cell.angle_alpha   90.00
_cell.angle_beta   90.00
_cell.angle_gamma   90.00
#
_symmetry.space_group_name_H-M   'P 1'
#
loop_
_entity.id
_entity.type
_entity.pdbx_description
1 polymer ?
#
loop_
_entity_poly.entity_id
_entity_poly.type
_entity_poly.pdbx_seq_one_letter_code
_entity_poly.pdbx_strand_id
1 'polypeptide(L)'
;KALSYENFGIPVISIGVPTVVDAVTITSDTIDYVFKHFGREFKEKDRPSKRLAPASLTFGKKTLTESDMPSQTEKANLFGMIGKLDETEKRQLIKEVLSPLGYNLMVTPKEVDSYIHDLAHLIATGINGALHENVNSELANSFTR
;
A
#
# COMPACT_ATOMS: atom_id res chain seq x y z
N LYS A 1 26.46 -14.93 7.05
CA LYS A 1 27.62 -14.52 6.21
C LYS A 1 27.13 -13.45 5.22
N ALA A 2 27.91 -12.43 4.95
CA ALA A 2 27.53 -11.38 4.01
C ALA A 2 27.55 -11.90 2.57
N LEU A 3 26.53 -11.54 1.77
CA LEU A 3 26.50 -11.76 0.32
C LEU A 3 27.57 -10.87 -0.32
N SER A 4 28.73 -11.45 -0.63
CA SER A 4 29.92 -10.71 -1.12
C SER A 4 30.78 -11.61 -1.99
N TYR A 5 31.55 -11.00 -2.89
CA TYR A 5 32.52 -11.69 -3.74
C TYR A 5 33.50 -12.54 -2.91
N GLU A 6 33.99 -11.99 -1.81
CA GLU A 6 34.97 -12.64 -0.92
C GLU A 6 34.47 -13.96 -0.33
N ASN A 7 33.16 -14.10 -0.10
CA ASN A 7 32.58 -15.31 0.47
C ASN A 7 32.17 -16.35 -0.58
N PHE A 8 31.91 -15.94 -1.82
CA PHE A 8 31.32 -16.79 -2.86
C PHE A 8 32.21 -16.98 -4.10
N GLY A 9 33.29 -16.21 -4.25
CA GLY A 9 34.22 -16.29 -5.38
C GLY A 9 33.65 -15.82 -6.73
N ILE A 10 32.42 -15.29 -6.75
CA ILE A 10 31.71 -14.82 -7.95
C ILE A 10 31.16 -13.41 -7.73
N PRO A 11 30.99 -12.58 -8.79
CA PRO A 11 30.34 -11.28 -8.68
C PRO A 11 28.94 -11.41 -8.08
N VAL A 12 28.66 -10.68 -6.99
CA VAL A 12 27.37 -10.69 -6.30
C VAL A 12 26.71 -9.32 -6.48
N ILE A 13 25.45 -9.33 -6.92
CA ILE A 13 24.58 -8.14 -6.93
C ILE A 13 23.49 -8.36 -5.90
N SER A 14 23.43 -7.51 -4.87
CA SER A 14 22.38 -7.55 -3.84
C SER A 14 21.29 -6.54 -4.14
N ILE A 15 20.04 -7.00 -4.27
CA ILE A 15 18.86 -6.16 -4.46
C ILE A 15 17.97 -6.32 -3.21
N GLY A 16 17.70 -5.22 -2.52
CA GLY A 16 16.78 -5.20 -1.38
C GLY A 16 15.37 -4.84 -1.83
N VAL A 17 14.37 -5.63 -1.41
CA VAL A 17 12.95 -5.32 -1.66
C VAL A 17 12.27 -4.97 -0.32
N PRO A 18 11.73 -3.76 -0.14
CA PRO A 18 11.04 -3.39 1.08
C PRO A 18 9.68 -4.09 1.14
N THR A 19 9.51 -5.04 2.06
CA THR A 19 8.24 -5.76 2.27
C THR A 19 7.47 -5.32 3.51
N VAL A 20 8.09 -4.44 4.31
CA VAL A 20 7.56 -3.99 5.59
C VAL A 20 7.42 -2.48 5.57
N VAL A 21 6.35 -1.99 6.22
CA VAL A 21 6.08 -0.55 6.37
C VAL A 21 5.74 -0.24 7.81
N ASP A 22 6.02 0.98 8.25
CA ASP A 22 5.69 1.42 9.62
C ASP A 22 4.17 1.42 9.83
N ALA A 23 3.72 0.92 10.99
CA ALA A 23 2.33 0.95 11.40
C ALA A 23 1.74 2.37 11.40
N VAL A 24 2.55 3.41 11.67
CA VAL A 24 2.13 4.80 11.57
C VAL A 24 1.68 5.14 10.14
N THR A 25 2.38 4.61 9.13
CA THR A 25 2.05 4.85 7.72
C THR A 25 0.73 4.17 7.36
N ILE A 26 0.58 2.88 7.69
CA ILE A 26 -0.65 2.13 7.42
C ILE A 26 -1.86 2.75 8.12
N THR A 27 -1.71 3.18 9.37
CA THR A 27 -2.79 3.80 10.14
C THR A 27 -3.19 5.15 9.55
N SER A 28 -2.20 5.97 9.16
CA SER A 28 -2.42 7.25 8.48
C SER A 28 -3.21 7.06 7.18
N ASP A 29 -2.76 6.13 6.34
CA ASP A 29 -3.43 5.83 5.06
C ASP A 29 -4.86 5.30 5.28
N THR A 30 -5.06 4.48 6.33
CA THR A 30 -6.38 3.95 6.70
C THR A 30 -7.34 5.08 7.08
N ILE A 31 -6.89 6.07 7.86
CA ILE A 31 -7.69 7.25 8.19
C ILE A 31 -8.06 8.02 6.92
N ASP A 32 -7.14 8.15 5.96
CA ASP A 32 -7.41 8.81 4.69
C ASP A 32 -8.41 8.02 3.83
N TYR A 33 -8.35 6.69 3.84
CA TYR A 33 -9.37 5.85 3.22
C TYR A 33 -10.74 6.03 3.86
N VAL A 34 -10.81 6.17 5.19
CA VAL A 34 -12.05 6.46 5.90
C VAL A 34 -12.60 7.84 5.48
N PHE A 35 -11.75 8.87 5.40
CA PHE A 35 -12.16 10.17 4.89
C PHE A 35 -12.71 10.11 3.46
N LYS A 36 -12.01 9.43 2.55
CA LYS A 36 -12.47 9.23 1.16
C LYS A 36 -13.81 8.49 1.10
N HIS A 37 -14.01 7.49 1.95
CA HIS A 37 -15.28 6.77 2.02
C HIS A 37 -16.43 7.71 2.40
N PHE A 38 -16.26 8.52 3.46
CA PHE A 38 -17.28 9.48 3.86
C PHE A 38 -17.49 10.60 2.84
N GLY A 39 -16.42 11.17 2.28
CA GLY A 39 -16.52 12.21 1.25
C GLY A 39 -17.30 11.74 0.02
N ARG A 40 -17.11 10.48 -0.38
CA ARG A 40 -17.92 9.87 -1.43
C ARG A 40 -19.37 9.66 -1.01
N GLU A 41 -19.63 9.18 0.20
CA GLU A 41 -21.00 9.02 0.71
C GLU A 41 -21.77 10.34 0.71
N PHE A 42 -21.14 11.47 1.08
CA PHE A 42 -21.76 12.79 0.97
C PHE A 42 -22.07 13.18 -0.47
N LYS A 43 -21.15 12.95 -1.41
CA LYS A 43 -21.37 13.24 -2.85
C LYS A 43 -22.43 12.35 -3.49
N GLU A 44 -22.59 11.13 -2.99
CA GLU A 44 -23.56 10.17 -3.49
C GLU A 44 -24.93 10.26 -2.79
N LYS A 45 -25.04 10.92 -1.63
CA LYS A 45 -26.27 11.03 -0.81
C LYS A 45 -27.46 11.61 -1.59
N ASP A 46 -27.22 12.63 -2.40
CA ASP A 46 -28.27 13.32 -3.16
C ASP A 46 -28.54 12.70 -4.54
N ARG A 47 -27.84 11.61 -4.91
CA ARG A 47 -28.05 10.97 -6.22
C ARG A 47 -29.36 10.19 -6.25
N PRO A 48 -30.28 10.48 -7.19
CA PRO A 48 -31.56 9.78 -7.30
C PRO A 48 -31.41 8.26 -7.46
N SER A 49 -30.36 7.80 -8.12
CA SER A 49 -30.04 6.38 -8.31
C SER A 49 -29.77 5.63 -7.00
N LYS A 50 -29.31 6.31 -5.95
CA LYS A 50 -29.03 5.69 -4.64
C LYS A 50 -30.30 5.44 -3.82
N ARG A 51 -31.37 6.19 -4.07
CA ARG A 51 -32.70 5.98 -3.44
C ARG A 51 -33.41 4.73 -3.94
N LEU A 52 -33.03 4.25 -5.12
CA LEU A 52 -33.63 3.09 -5.78
C LEU A 52 -32.78 1.82 -5.63
N ALA A 53 -31.55 1.94 -5.12
CA ALA A 53 -30.67 0.80 -4.87
C ALA A 53 -31.04 0.15 -3.52
N PRO A 54 -31.36 -1.16 -3.48
CA PRO A 54 -31.47 -1.90 -2.23
C PRO A 54 -30.18 -1.78 -1.40
N ALA A 55 -30.29 -1.84 -0.07
CA ALA A 55 -29.12 -1.80 0.82
C ALA A 55 -28.07 -2.89 0.49
N SER A 56 -28.50 -4.02 -0.07
CA SER A 56 -27.64 -5.12 -0.51
C SER A 56 -27.07 -4.94 -1.92
N LEU A 57 -27.53 -3.93 -2.67
CA LEU A 57 -27.23 -3.70 -4.07
C LEU A 57 -26.42 -2.41 -4.29
N THR A 58 -25.53 -2.04 -3.35
CA THR A 58 -24.45 -1.06 -3.59
C THR A 58 -23.43 -1.67 -4.55
N PHE A 59 -23.86 -1.92 -5.79
CA PHE A 59 -23.07 -2.59 -6.82
C PHE A 59 -21.94 -1.71 -7.33
N GLY A 60 -20.77 -2.31 -7.38
CA GLY A 60 -19.55 -1.79 -7.99
C GLY A 60 -18.44 -1.69 -6.97
N LYS A 61 -17.38 -2.46 -7.18
CA LYS A 61 -16.06 -2.31 -6.55
C LYS A 61 -15.47 -0.97 -7.01
N LYS A 62 -16.02 0.12 -6.48
CA LYS A 62 -15.65 1.49 -6.86
C LYS A 62 -14.47 1.89 -5.99
N THR A 63 -13.31 1.94 -6.63
CA THR A 63 -12.05 2.40 -6.04
C THR A 63 -12.21 3.79 -5.45
N LEU A 64 -11.72 4.00 -4.23
CA LEU A 64 -11.68 5.32 -3.60
C LEU A 64 -10.55 6.12 -4.26
N THR A 65 -10.86 7.29 -4.78
CA THR A 65 -9.92 8.16 -5.51
C THR A 65 -9.61 9.41 -4.69
N GLU A 66 -8.58 10.17 -5.08
CA GLU A 66 -8.32 11.47 -4.44
C GLU A 66 -9.46 12.46 -4.62
N SER A 67 -10.25 12.30 -5.69
CA SER A 67 -11.45 13.13 -5.88
C SER A 67 -12.51 12.91 -4.79
N ASP A 68 -12.46 11.79 -4.06
CA ASP A 68 -13.40 11.49 -2.98
C ASP A 68 -12.99 12.14 -1.64
N MET A 69 -11.82 12.78 -1.58
CA MET A 69 -11.35 13.44 -0.37
C MET A 69 -12.27 14.61 0.01
N PRO A 70 -12.82 14.65 1.25
CA PRO A 70 -13.65 15.75 1.72
C PRO A 70 -12.83 17.03 1.98
N SER A 71 -13.50 18.17 1.93
CA SER A 71 -12.91 19.46 2.28
C SER A 71 -12.48 19.52 3.75
N GLN A 72 -11.59 20.44 4.11
CA GLN A 72 -11.10 20.58 5.49
C GLN A 72 -12.23 20.85 6.50
N THR A 73 -13.25 21.59 6.09
CA THR A 73 -14.46 21.84 6.90
C THR A 73 -15.24 20.55 7.14
N GLU A 74 -15.41 19.72 6.12
CA GLU A 74 -16.09 18.43 6.24
C GLU A 74 -15.28 17.42 7.08
N LYS A 75 -13.95 17.39 6.91
CA LYS A 75 -13.06 16.58 7.78
C LYS A 75 -13.20 16.97 9.25
N ALA A 76 -13.22 18.27 9.53
CA ALA A 76 -13.42 18.80 10.88
C ALA A 76 -14.81 18.46 11.44
N ASN A 77 -15.86 18.44 10.62
CA ASN A 77 -17.19 18.04 11.07
C ASN A 77 -17.28 16.54 11.39
N LEU A 78 -16.52 15.70 10.69
CA LEU A 78 -16.50 14.25 10.88
C LEU A 78 -15.68 13.81 12.10
N PHE A 79 -14.46 14.33 12.23
CA PHE A 79 -13.49 13.88 13.23
C PHE A 79 -13.05 15.00 14.20
N GLY A 80 -13.76 16.13 14.20
CA GLY A 80 -13.50 17.23 15.11
C GLY A 80 -12.08 17.77 14.96
N MET A 81 -11.36 17.80 16.09
CA MET A 81 -9.99 18.30 16.15
C MET A 81 -9.01 17.44 15.35
N ILE A 82 -9.22 16.12 15.26
CA ILE A 82 -8.36 15.20 14.50
C ILE A 82 -8.46 15.48 13.00
N GLY A 83 -9.65 15.86 12.51
CA GLY A 83 -9.87 16.20 11.10
C GLY A 83 -9.25 17.52 10.65
N LYS A 84 -8.73 18.32 11.58
CA LYS A 84 -8.02 19.58 11.28
C LYS A 84 -6.50 19.43 11.25
N LEU A 85 -5.97 18.32 11.79
CA LEU A 85 -4.54 18.08 11.86
C LEU A 85 -3.94 18.02 10.46
N ASP A 86 -2.76 18.61 10.31
CA ASP A 86 -1.96 18.41 9.11
C ASP A 86 -1.39 16.97 9.06
N GLU A 87 -0.79 16.58 7.93
CA GLU A 87 -0.20 15.24 7.78
C GLU A 87 0.89 14.93 8.82
N THR A 88 1.65 15.95 9.24
CA THR A 88 2.78 15.79 10.16
C THR A 88 2.27 15.61 11.59
N GLU A 89 1.34 16.46 12.02
CA GLU A 89 0.64 16.40 13.30
C GLU A 89 -0.17 15.11 13.43
N LYS A 90 -0.87 14.70 12.36
CA LYS A 90 -1.59 13.42 12.30
C LYS A 90 -0.64 12.24 12.53
N ARG A 91 0.50 12.20 11.83
CA ARG A 91 1.52 11.16 12.00
C ARG A 91 2.15 11.17 13.39
N GLN A 92 2.42 12.35 13.94
CA GLN A 92 2.97 12.50 15.29
C GLN A 92 1.99 11.99 16.34
N LEU A 93 0.71 12.36 16.24
CA LEU A 93 -0.36 11.86 17.11
C LEU A 93 -0.46 10.33 17.05
N ILE A 94 -0.48 9.75 15.85
CA ILE A 94 -0.54 8.29 15.68
C ILE A 94 0.68 7.62 16.33
N LYS A 95 1.88 8.20 16.15
CA LYS A 95 3.10 7.69 16.76
C LYS A 95 3.03 7.72 18.29
N GLU A 96 2.51 8.78 18.88
CA GLU A 96 2.31 8.89 20.33
C GLU A 96 1.30 7.87 20.85
N VAL A 97 0.21 7.63 20.11
CA VAL A 97 -0.80 6.62 20.47
C VAL A 97 -0.25 5.20 20.37
N LEU A 98 0.64 4.93 19.40
CA LEU A 98 1.23 3.60 19.21
C LEU A 98 2.47 3.35 20.09
N SER A 99 3.14 4.39 20.59
CA SER A 99 4.36 4.27 21.41
C SER A 99 4.19 3.42 22.69
N PRO A 100 3.07 3.52 23.45
CA PRO A 100 2.84 2.69 24.63
C PRO A 100 2.75 1.18 24.34
N LEU A 101 2.47 0.79 23.09
CA LEU A 101 2.40 -0.62 22.68
C LEU A 101 3.79 -1.27 22.57
N GLY A 102 4.86 -0.48 22.72
CA GLY A 102 6.24 -0.95 22.71
C GLY A 102 6.78 -1.07 21.28
N TYR A 103 7.86 -0.32 21.02
CA TYR A 103 8.63 -0.27 19.76
C TYR A 103 7.92 0.42 18.57
N ASN A 104 8.72 0.82 17.58
CA ASN A 104 8.21 1.23 16.26
C ASN A 104 7.65 -0.01 15.56
N LEU A 105 6.32 -0.17 15.58
CA LEU A 105 5.65 -1.31 14.98
C LEU A 105 5.84 -1.32 13.46
N MET A 106 6.17 -2.48 12.92
CA MET A 106 6.22 -2.73 11.48
C MET A 106 5.05 -3.64 11.10
N VAL A 107 4.44 -3.36 9.94
CA VAL A 107 3.33 -4.10 9.38
C VAL A 107 3.79 -4.75 8.09
N THR A 108 3.42 -6.03 7.94
CA THR A 108 3.69 -6.82 6.74
C THR A 108 2.42 -7.54 6.32
N PRO A 109 2.19 -7.77 5.01
CA PRO A 109 1.14 -8.65 4.56
C PRO A 109 1.25 -10.06 5.17
N LYS A 110 0.16 -10.83 5.16
CA LYS A 110 0.17 -12.22 5.63
C LYS A 110 0.91 -13.15 4.66
N GLU A 111 0.91 -12.82 3.37
CA GLU A 111 1.41 -13.66 2.28
C GLU A 111 2.78 -13.19 1.76
N VAL A 112 3.61 -12.57 2.62
CA VAL A 112 4.91 -11.98 2.24
C VAL A 112 5.80 -12.97 1.50
N ASP A 113 5.79 -14.25 1.86
CA ASP A 113 6.62 -15.27 1.22
C ASP A 113 6.25 -15.45 -0.27
N SER A 114 4.96 -15.43 -0.60
CA SER A 114 4.50 -15.50 -1.99
C SER A 114 4.90 -14.24 -2.76
N TYR A 115 4.74 -13.06 -2.15
CA TYR A 115 5.16 -11.81 -2.76
C TYR A 115 6.66 -11.79 -3.05
N ILE A 116 7.49 -12.26 -2.11
CA ILE A 116 8.93 -12.38 -2.31
C ILE A 116 9.26 -13.34 -3.44
N HIS A 117 8.56 -14.48 -3.52
CA HIS A 117 8.73 -15.44 -4.61
C HIS A 117 8.40 -14.81 -5.98
N ASP A 118 7.27 -14.13 -6.10
CA ASP A 118 6.85 -13.46 -7.33
C ASP A 118 7.81 -12.34 -7.72
N LEU A 119 8.29 -11.55 -6.75
CA LEU A 119 9.26 -10.49 -6.96
C LEU A 119 10.63 -11.03 -7.40
N ALA A 120 11.09 -12.13 -6.79
CA ALA A 120 12.32 -12.79 -7.20
C ALA A 120 12.22 -13.26 -8.66
N HIS A 121 11.08 -13.85 -9.03
CA HIS A 121 10.82 -14.25 -10.41
C HIS A 121 10.82 -13.05 -11.37
N LEU A 122 10.13 -11.96 -11.02
CA LEU A 122 10.08 -10.73 -11.83
C LEU A 122 11.48 -10.13 -12.04
N ILE A 123 12.26 -9.99 -10.97
CA ILE A 123 13.63 -9.46 -11.03
C ILE A 123 14.51 -10.37 -11.88
N ALA A 124 14.45 -11.69 -11.68
CA ALA A 124 15.25 -12.64 -12.44
C ALA A 124 14.90 -12.63 -13.94
N THR A 125 13.61 -12.61 -14.28
CA THR A 125 13.14 -12.48 -15.66
C THR A 125 13.58 -11.16 -16.29
N GLY A 126 13.49 -10.05 -15.54
CA GLY A 126 13.94 -8.73 -16.02
C GLY A 126 15.44 -8.67 -16.27
N ILE A 127 16.26 -9.24 -15.37
CA ILE A 127 17.71 -9.31 -15.54
C ILE A 127 18.07 -10.22 -16.72
N ASN A 128 17.45 -11.40 -16.82
CA ASN A 128 17.69 -12.34 -17.91
C ASN A 128 17.34 -11.75 -19.27
N GLY A 129 16.20 -11.05 -19.38
CA GLY A 129 15.79 -10.39 -20.63
C GLY A 129 16.67 -9.19 -20.99
N ALA A 130 17.22 -8.46 -20.00
CA ALA A 130 18.10 -7.32 -20.25
C ALA A 130 19.53 -7.74 -20.65
N LEU A 131 20.05 -8.84 -20.11
CA LEU A 131 21.44 -9.27 -20.34
C LEU A 131 21.58 -10.33 -21.43
N HIS A 132 20.52 -11.06 -21.76
CA HIS A 132 20.57 -12.11 -22.79
C HIS A 132 19.63 -11.76 -23.96
N GLU A 133 20.20 -11.23 -25.04
CA GLU A 133 19.48 -10.78 -26.25
C GLU A 133 18.65 -11.89 -26.93
N ASN A 134 18.97 -13.17 -26.69
CA ASN A 134 18.26 -14.33 -27.26
C ASN A 134 17.12 -14.86 -26.37
N VAL A 135 16.95 -14.32 -25.15
CA VAL A 135 15.89 -14.76 -24.24
C VAL A 135 14.64 -13.92 -24.52
N ASN A 136 13.76 -14.46 -25.36
CA ASN A 136 12.47 -13.84 -25.65
C ASN A 136 11.55 -13.92 -24.41
N SER A 137 10.62 -12.97 -24.24
CA SER A 137 9.76 -12.88 -23.03
C SER A 137 8.99 -14.16 -22.72
N GLU A 138 8.65 -14.94 -23.74
CA GLU A 138 7.99 -16.25 -23.61
C GLU A 138 8.95 -17.36 -23.11
N LEU A 139 10.23 -17.32 -23.48
CA LEU A 139 11.25 -18.25 -23.01
C LEU A 139 11.74 -17.89 -21.60
N ALA A 140 11.81 -16.62 -21.25
CA ALA A 140 12.32 -16.15 -19.96
C ALA A 140 11.56 -16.78 -18.77
N ASN A 141 10.23 -16.86 -18.88
CA ASN A 141 9.35 -17.48 -17.87
C ASN A 141 9.54 -19.00 -17.73
N SER A 142 10.26 -19.65 -18.65
CA SER A 142 10.53 -21.10 -18.58
C SER A 142 11.78 -21.44 -17.76
N PHE A 143 12.67 -20.46 -17.54
CA PHE A 143 13.94 -20.66 -16.82
C PHE A 143 13.89 -20.24 -15.35
N THR A 144 12.86 -19.50 -14.95
CA THR A 144 12.61 -19.09 -13.58
C THR A 144 11.38 -19.86 -13.07
N ARG A 145 11.47 -20.43 -11.86
CA ARG A 145 10.39 -21.21 -11.23
C ARG A 145 10.27 -20.85 -9.76
#